data_AF-A0A925RIY9-F1
#
_entry.id   AF-A0A925RIY9-F1
#
_cell.length_a   1.000
_cell.length_b   1.000
_cell.length_c   1.000
_cell.angle_alpha   90.00
_cell.angle_beta   90.00
_cell.angle_gamma   90.00
#
_symmetry.space_group_name_H-M   'P 1'
#
loop_
_entity.id
_entity.type
_entity.pdbx_description
1 polymer ?
#
loop_
_entity_poly.entity_id
_entity_poly.type
_entity_poly.pdbx_seq_one_letter_code
_entity_poly.pdbx_strand_id
1 'polypeptide(L)'
;IRALPLDGPSYLRAWQLTRDWLRHRVPVQVVEVDEPLLALERLRSHLDVLEGRLARQENDLRGASEDVARGIDIQLRRAGGQVRRLNQQLDGISFGSVRGIRVELRRIERMEQILRALRLGEAQELLFLSSIPIEEALDEIFRRYGGGRAGGERLLDYREYLELAVQIRRQAATDWESASPTRLSTGEAIGVGAAVMMVVLTEWERDANLLRARRTSGSLRFLFLDEANRLSRDNLGVLFDLCRTLDLQLLIAAPEVARAEGNTTYRLVRHVTEDGREEVLVSGRRAATLQ
;
A
#
# COMPACT_ATOMS: atom_id res chain seq x y z
N ILE A 1 0.96 59.09 -0.87
CA ILE A 1 1.62 58.14 -1.79
C ILE A 1 1.65 58.82 -3.17
N ARG A 2 2.84 59.21 -3.65
CA ARG A 2 3.00 59.98 -4.90
C ARG A 2 2.63 59.11 -6.10
N ALA A 3 1.79 59.62 -6.99
CA ALA A 3 1.58 59.04 -8.30
C ALA A 3 2.87 59.22 -9.13
N LEU A 4 3.61 58.13 -9.34
CA LEU A 4 4.69 58.09 -10.31
C LEU A 4 4.07 58.11 -11.72
N PRO A 5 4.52 58.96 -12.64
CA PRO A 5 4.08 58.93 -14.03
C PRO A 5 4.69 57.67 -14.65
N LEU A 6 3.90 56.62 -14.77
CA LEU A 6 4.33 55.38 -15.42
C LEU A 6 4.14 55.56 -16.92
N ASP A 7 5.25 55.71 -17.65
CA ASP A 7 5.25 55.71 -19.12
C ASP A 7 4.61 54.41 -19.65
N GLY A 8 3.90 54.49 -20.78
CA GLY A 8 3.21 53.34 -21.40
C GLY A 8 4.05 52.04 -21.52
N PRO A 9 5.36 52.09 -21.83
CA PRO A 9 6.22 50.91 -21.87
C PRO A 9 6.46 50.25 -20.49
N SER A 10 6.36 51.02 -19.41
CA SER A 10 6.49 50.52 -18.04
C SER A 10 5.21 49.79 -17.60
N TYR A 11 4.05 50.29 -18.02
CA TYR A 11 2.76 49.58 -17.84
C TYR A 11 2.74 48.25 -18.59
N LEU A 12 3.21 48.23 -19.84
CA LEU A 12 3.28 47.01 -20.64
C LEU A 12 4.21 45.96 -19.99
N ARG A 13 5.37 46.38 -19.47
CA ARG A 13 6.29 45.48 -18.77
C ARG A 13 5.73 44.95 -17.46
N ALA A 14 5.08 45.79 -16.66
CA ALA A 14 4.40 45.35 -15.45
C ALA A 14 3.29 44.34 -15.77
N TRP A 15 2.49 44.62 -16.81
CA TRP A 15 1.42 43.72 -17.27
C TRP A 15 1.94 42.37 -17.75
N GLN A 16 3.02 42.35 -18.55
CA GLN A 16 3.65 41.12 -19.01
C GLN A 16 4.19 40.29 -17.85
N LEU A 17 4.87 40.91 -16.88
CA LEU A 17 5.37 40.23 -15.68
C LEU A 17 4.24 39.63 -14.84
N THR A 18 3.15 40.36 -14.63
CA THR A 18 1.99 39.86 -13.90
C THR A 18 1.30 38.72 -14.64
N ARG A 19 1.16 38.83 -15.98
CA ARG A 19 0.57 37.78 -16.82
C ARG A 19 1.41 36.50 -16.79
N ASP A 20 2.72 36.60 -16.92
CA ASP A 20 3.61 35.44 -16.88
C ASP A 20 3.62 34.79 -15.49
N TRP A 21 3.59 35.59 -14.42
CA TRP A 21 3.46 35.08 -13.06
C TRP A 21 2.15 34.31 -12.85
N LEU A 22 1.02 34.82 -13.37
CA LEU A 22 -0.28 34.14 -13.32
C LEU A 22 -0.28 32.84 -14.13
N ARG A 23 0.29 32.83 -15.35
CA ARG A 23 0.36 31.63 -16.19
C ARG A 23 1.12 30.46 -15.56
N HIS A 24 2.10 30.74 -14.70
CA HIS A 24 2.89 29.70 -14.02
C HIS A 24 2.23 29.13 -12.76
N ARG A 25 1.18 29.78 -12.22
CA ARG A 25 0.52 29.35 -10.99
C ARG A 25 -0.91 28.88 -11.17
N VAL A 26 -1.54 29.22 -12.29
CA VAL A 26 -2.94 28.85 -12.54
C VAL A 26 -2.99 27.55 -13.38
N PRO A 27 -3.84 26.57 -13.03
CA PRO A 27 -3.93 25.29 -13.75
C PRO A 27 -4.10 25.46 -15.27
N VAL A 28 -3.52 24.55 -16.05
CA VAL A 28 -3.50 24.60 -17.54
C VAL A 28 -4.89 24.75 -18.15
N GLN A 29 -5.95 24.24 -17.50
CA GLN A 29 -7.34 24.40 -17.98
C GLN A 29 -7.85 25.85 -18.01
N VAL A 30 -7.17 26.77 -17.31
CA VAL A 30 -7.50 28.21 -17.26
C VAL A 30 -6.72 28.99 -18.32
N VAL A 31 -5.58 28.45 -18.77
CA VAL A 31 -4.66 29.10 -19.71
C VAL A 31 -5.16 29.05 -21.16
N GLU A 32 -6.12 28.17 -21.47
CA GLU A 32 -6.75 28.07 -22.80
C GLU A 32 -7.81 29.16 -23.07
N VAL A 33 -8.09 30.04 -22.10
CA VAL A 33 -9.02 31.17 -22.28
C VAL A 33 -8.23 32.44 -22.52
N ASP A 34 -8.37 33.03 -23.71
CA ASP A 34 -7.67 34.26 -24.12
C ASP A 34 -8.02 35.47 -23.22
N GLU A 35 -9.15 35.40 -22.49
CA GLU A 35 -9.62 36.43 -21.58
C GLU A 35 -9.46 36.03 -20.09
N PRO A 36 -8.55 36.65 -19.34
CA PRO A 36 -8.26 36.28 -17.95
C PRO A 36 -9.42 36.53 -16.99
N LEU A 37 -10.29 37.52 -17.28
CA LEU A 37 -11.48 37.81 -16.47
C LEU A 37 -12.51 36.67 -16.56
N LEU A 38 -12.78 36.19 -17.78
CA LEU A 38 -13.71 35.09 -18.01
C LEU A 38 -13.22 33.79 -17.36
N ALA A 39 -11.91 33.57 -17.34
CA ALA A 39 -11.31 32.40 -16.72
C ALA A 39 -11.40 32.43 -15.17
N LEU A 40 -11.24 33.61 -14.56
CA LEU A 40 -11.47 33.81 -13.13
C LEU A 40 -12.95 33.62 -12.74
N GLU A 41 -13.89 34.09 -13.58
CA GLU A 41 -15.32 33.85 -13.34
C GLU A 41 -15.68 32.36 -13.40
N ARG A 42 -15.12 31.62 -14.36
CA ARG A 42 -15.29 30.15 -14.43
C ARG A 42 -14.72 29.44 -13.20
N LEU A 43 -13.55 29.86 -12.72
CA LEU A 43 -12.97 29.32 -11.50
C LEU A 43 -13.85 29.58 -10.28
N ARG A 44 -14.40 30.79 -10.14
CA ARG A 44 -15.35 31.11 -9.07
C ARG A 44 -16.60 30.26 -9.15
N SER A 45 -17.19 30.12 -10.33
CA SER A 45 -18.35 29.25 -10.52
C SER A 45 -18.07 27.78 -10.19
N HIS A 46 -16.88 27.26 -10.56
CA HIS A 46 -16.47 25.92 -10.18
C HIS A 46 -16.24 25.79 -8.66
N LEU A 47 -15.66 26.79 -8.01
CA LEU A 47 -15.51 26.83 -6.57
C LEU A 47 -16.89 26.79 -5.88
N ASP A 48 -17.85 27.61 -6.30
CA ASP A 48 -19.20 27.62 -5.73
C ASP A 48 -19.88 26.23 -5.86
N VAL A 49 -19.69 25.55 -7.00
CA VAL A 49 -20.21 24.19 -7.20
C VAL A 49 -19.52 23.18 -6.27
N LEU A 50 -18.20 23.29 -6.08
CA LEU A 50 -17.44 22.41 -5.20
C LEU A 50 -17.79 22.65 -3.73
N GLU A 51 -17.94 23.91 -3.31
CA GLU A 51 -18.39 24.29 -1.97
C GLU A 51 -19.81 23.75 -1.69
N GLY A 52 -20.74 23.90 -2.65
CA GLY A 52 -22.08 23.34 -2.52
C GLY A 52 -22.14 21.80 -2.57
N ARG A 53 -21.14 21.13 -3.14
CA ARG A 53 -20.98 19.67 -3.04
C ARG A 53 -20.40 19.26 -1.69
N LEU A 54 -19.37 19.97 -1.22
CA LEU A 54 -18.74 19.73 0.08
C LEU A 54 -19.77 19.88 1.20
N ALA A 55 -20.52 20.98 1.24
CA ALA A 55 -21.54 21.21 2.28
C ALA A 55 -22.60 20.11 2.33
N ARG A 56 -23.01 19.57 1.17
CA ARG A 56 -23.93 18.42 1.11
C ARG A 56 -23.29 17.15 1.65
N GLN A 57 -22.06 16.84 1.23
CA GLN A 57 -21.33 15.67 1.71
C GLN A 57 -21.05 15.74 3.21
N GLU A 58 -20.71 16.91 3.74
CA GLU A 58 -20.54 17.13 5.17
C GLU A 58 -21.86 16.89 5.92
N ASN A 59 -22.98 17.42 5.42
CA ASN A 59 -24.28 17.23 6.05
C ASN A 59 -24.72 15.75 6.04
N ASP A 60 -24.49 15.04 4.94
CA ASP A 60 -24.73 13.60 4.84
C ASP A 60 -23.85 12.82 5.83
N LEU A 61 -22.56 13.18 5.93
CA LEU A 61 -21.62 12.54 6.85
C LEU A 61 -22.01 12.78 8.31
N ARG A 62 -22.52 13.96 8.67
CA ARG A 62 -23.03 14.27 10.02
C ARG A 62 -24.26 13.44 10.35
N GLY A 63 -25.20 13.29 9.42
CA GLY A 63 -26.38 12.43 9.59
C GLY A 63 -26.01 10.95 9.79
N ALA A 64 -24.86 10.54 9.25
CA ALA A 64 -24.32 9.19 9.28
C ALA A 64 -23.24 8.98 10.38
N SER A 65 -23.14 9.85 11.39
CA SER A 65 -22.05 9.78 12.39
C SER A 65 -21.98 8.42 13.13
N GLU A 66 -23.13 7.80 13.44
CA GLU A 66 -23.18 6.43 13.97
C GLU A 66 -22.70 5.38 12.93
N ASP A 67 -22.97 5.64 11.64
CA ASP A 67 -22.55 4.79 10.53
C ASP A 67 -21.04 4.88 10.26
N VAL A 68 -20.35 5.97 10.63
CA VAL A 68 -18.88 6.08 10.48
C VAL A 68 -18.18 5.04 11.36
N ALA A 69 -18.50 5.00 12.66
CA ALA A 69 -17.93 4.01 13.58
C ALA A 69 -18.29 2.57 13.16
N ARG A 70 -19.55 2.37 12.74
CA ARG A 70 -20.02 1.08 12.21
C ARG A 70 -19.28 0.66 10.93
N GLY A 71 -19.02 1.62 10.04
CA GLY A 71 -18.27 1.42 8.81
C GLY A 71 -16.84 0.99 9.09
N ILE A 72 -16.15 1.67 10.01
CA ILE A 72 -14.81 1.31 10.47
C ILE A 72 -14.83 -0.12 11.05
N ASP A 73 -15.78 -0.44 11.92
CA ASP A 73 -15.92 -1.78 12.51
C ASP A 73 -16.08 -2.89 11.46
N ILE A 74 -16.88 -2.64 10.42
CA ILE A 74 -17.05 -3.58 9.30
C ILE A 74 -15.71 -3.79 8.58
N GLN A 75 -14.96 -2.73 8.31
CA GLN A 75 -13.63 -2.84 7.68
C GLN A 75 -12.62 -3.55 8.59
N LEU A 76 -12.61 -3.28 9.90
CA LEU A 76 -11.77 -3.98 10.87
C LEU A 76 -12.05 -5.48 10.90
N ARG A 77 -13.33 -5.88 10.87
CA ARG A 77 -13.73 -7.29 10.80
C ARG A 77 -13.28 -7.93 9.49
N ARG A 78 -13.40 -7.20 8.36
CA ARG A 78 -12.94 -7.66 7.04
C ARG A 78 -11.43 -7.86 7.01
N ALA A 79 -10.65 -6.90 7.52
CA ALA A 79 -9.20 -6.99 7.65
C ALA A 79 -8.78 -8.17 8.53
N GLY A 80 -9.43 -8.37 9.67
CA GLY A 80 -9.22 -9.56 10.51
C GLY A 80 -9.53 -10.87 9.77
N GLY A 81 -10.56 -10.87 8.92
CA GLY A 81 -10.86 -12.00 8.03
C GLY A 81 -9.79 -12.27 6.98
N GLN A 82 -9.23 -11.22 6.36
CA GLN A 82 -8.09 -11.33 5.44
C GLN A 82 -6.87 -11.93 6.14
N VAL A 83 -6.49 -11.41 7.32
CA VAL A 83 -5.35 -11.92 8.08
C VAL A 83 -5.52 -13.39 8.50
N ARG A 84 -6.74 -13.81 8.87
CA ARG A 84 -7.00 -15.24 9.16
C ARG A 84 -6.76 -16.14 7.94
N ARG A 85 -7.13 -15.70 6.73
CA ARG A 85 -6.88 -16.47 5.51
C ARG A 85 -5.41 -16.50 5.13
N LEU A 86 -4.70 -15.36 5.26
CA LEU A 86 -3.25 -15.30 5.09
C LEU A 86 -2.59 -16.34 6.01
N ASN A 87 -2.98 -16.41 7.28
CA ASN A 87 -2.42 -17.37 8.23
C ASN A 87 -2.76 -18.83 7.93
N GLN A 88 -3.91 -19.12 7.30
CA GLN A 88 -4.23 -20.48 6.84
C GLN A 88 -3.29 -20.92 5.71
N GLN A 89 -2.90 -20.01 4.83
CA GLN A 89 -1.94 -20.28 3.76
C GLN A 89 -0.49 -20.36 4.26
N LEU A 90 -0.20 -19.72 5.40
CA LEU A 90 1.11 -19.79 6.06
C LEU A 90 1.28 -21.02 6.97
N ASP A 91 0.20 -21.78 7.21
CA ASP A 91 0.23 -22.92 8.11
C ASP A 91 1.11 -24.05 7.57
N GLY A 92 1.85 -24.70 8.46
CA GLY A 92 2.79 -25.78 8.11
C GLY A 92 4.10 -25.33 7.42
N ILE A 93 4.30 -24.05 7.13
CA ILE A 93 5.54 -23.54 6.53
C ILE A 93 6.67 -23.50 7.58
N SER A 94 7.84 -24.02 7.22
CA SER A 94 9.04 -24.00 8.07
C SER A 94 10.30 -23.64 7.28
N PHE A 95 11.19 -22.86 7.90
CA PHE A 95 12.51 -22.52 7.35
C PHE A 95 13.56 -22.65 8.46
N GLY A 96 14.56 -23.50 8.28
CA GLY A 96 15.61 -23.69 9.30
C GLY A 96 15.04 -24.00 10.68
N SER A 97 15.28 -23.12 11.67
CA SER A 97 14.77 -23.27 13.03
C SER A 97 13.32 -22.79 13.22
N VAL A 98 12.77 -22.07 12.23
CA VAL A 98 11.39 -21.55 12.22
C VAL A 98 10.43 -22.67 11.84
N ARG A 99 9.50 -22.98 12.73
CA ARG A 99 8.46 -24.02 12.59
C ARG A 99 7.05 -23.48 12.35
N GLY A 100 6.90 -22.17 12.29
CA GLY A 100 5.62 -21.53 12.00
C GLY A 100 5.78 -20.04 11.77
N ILE A 101 4.94 -19.52 10.89
CA ILE A 101 4.88 -18.12 10.50
C ILE A 101 3.42 -17.68 10.63
N ARG A 102 3.18 -16.51 11.21
CA ARG A 102 1.86 -15.89 11.21
C ARG A 102 1.96 -14.38 11.13
N VAL A 103 0.92 -13.75 10.60
CA VAL A 103 0.69 -12.32 10.69
C VAL A 103 -0.27 -12.09 11.87
N GLU A 104 0.22 -11.38 12.88
CA GLU A 104 -0.59 -10.91 13.99
C GLU A 104 -1.20 -9.56 13.63
N LEU A 105 -2.51 -9.42 13.84
CA LEU A 105 -3.21 -8.15 13.74
C LEU A 105 -3.53 -7.66 15.16
N ARG A 106 -2.97 -6.52 15.51
CA ARG A 106 -3.19 -5.83 16.79
C ARG A 106 -4.02 -4.59 16.57
N ARG A 107 -4.88 -4.28 17.53
CA ARG A 107 -5.61 -3.01 17.54
C ARG A 107 -4.82 -1.98 18.32
N ILE A 108 -4.72 -0.78 17.76
CA ILE A 108 -4.06 0.34 18.42
C ILE A 108 -4.99 0.87 19.50
N GLU A 109 -4.58 0.73 20.77
CA GLU A 109 -5.41 1.02 21.95
C GLU A 109 -6.00 2.44 21.93
N ARG A 110 -5.15 3.43 21.61
CA ARG A 110 -5.59 4.83 21.47
C ARG A 110 -6.75 4.97 20.48
N MET A 111 -6.64 4.35 19.31
CA MET A 111 -7.65 4.49 18.26
C MET A 111 -8.92 3.71 18.62
N GLU A 112 -8.79 2.59 19.32
CA GLU A 112 -9.92 1.85 19.88
C GLU A 112 -10.71 2.70 20.90
N GLN A 113 -10.04 3.51 21.72
CA GLN A 113 -10.72 4.45 22.63
C GLN A 113 -11.56 5.48 21.86
N ILE A 114 -11.01 6.04 20.77
CA ILE A 114 -11.73 6.99 19.91
C ILE A 114 -12.93 6.33 19.23
N LEU A 115 -12.77 5.10 18.72
CA LEU A 115 -13.87 4.35 18.09
C LEU A 115 -15.02 4.09 19.08
N ARG A 116 -14.68 3.80 20.34
CA ARG A 116 -15.67 3.65 21.42
C ARG A 116 -16.40 4.95 21.71
N ALA A 117 -15.70 6.09 21.77
CA ALA A 117 -16.32 7.40 21.98
C ALA A 117 -17.26 7.80 20.83
N LEU A 118 -16.87 7.51 19.58
CA LEU A 118 -17.73 7.70 18.40
C LEU A 118 -18.99 6.82 18.44
N ARG A 119 -18.87 5.59 18.98
CA ARG A 119 -19.98 4.65 19.12
C ARG A 119 -20.95 5.01 20.25
N LEU A 120 -20.43 5.48 21.39
CA LEU A 120 -21.23 5.77 22.59
C LEU A 120 -21.93 7.13 22.54
N GLY A 121 -21.71 7.94 21.49
CA GLY A 121 -22.39 9.22 21.30
C GLY A 121 -21.67 10.41 21.93
N GLU A 122 -20.71 10.20 22.82
CA GLU A 122 -19.98 11.29 23.50
C GLU A 122 -19.22 12.20 22.51
N ALA A 123 -18.66 11.61 21.45
CA ALA A 123 -18.01 12.33 20.37
C ALA A 123 -18.99 12.80 19.27
N GLN A 124 -20.22 12.28 19.26
CA GLN A 124 -21.22 12.63 18.24
C GLN A 124 -21.77 14.04 18.46
N GLU A 125 -21.85 14.53 19.69
CA GLU A 125 -22.26 15.92 19.97
C GLU A 125 -21.40 16.92 19.18
N LEU A 126 -20.09 16.70 19.09
CA LEU A 126 -19.17 17.53 18.30
C LEU A 126 -19.42 17.42 16.79
N LEU A 127 -19.82 16.25 16.29
CA LEU A 127 -20.17 16.05 14.88
C LEU A 127 -21.53 16.67 14.54
N PHE A 128 -22.45 16.76 15.49
CA PHE A 128 -23.76 17.39 15.32
C PHE A 128 -23.75 18.91 15.50
N LEU A 129 -22.67 19.50 16.03
CA LEU A 129 -22.51 20.96 16.05
C LEU A 129 -22.31 21.49 14.62
N SER A 130 -23.39 21.99 14.02
CA SER A 130 -23.39 22.63 12.70
C SER A 130 -22.60 23.94 12.62
N SER A 131 -22.02 24.39 13.74
CA SER A 131 -21.31 25.67 13.85
C SER A 131 -19.83 25.61 13.44
N ILE A 132 -19.25 24.42 13.29
CA ILE A 132 -17.84 24.22 12.90
C ILE A 132 -17.75 23.25 11.71
N PRO A 133 -16.77 23.39 10.79
CA PRO A 133 -16.48 22.41 9.73
C PRO A 133 -16.26 20.99 10.28
N ILE A 134 -16.53 19.95 9.47
CA ILE A 134 -16.44 18.57 9.96
C ILE A 134 -15.00 18.15 10.28
N GLU A 135 -14.05 18.68 9.53
CA GLU A 135 -12.61 18.46 9.74
C GLU A 135 -12.19 18.97 11.13
N GLU A 136 -12.64 20.16 11.52
CA GLU A 136 -12.39 20.73 12.84
C GLU A 136 -13.04 19.90 13.95
N ALA A 137 -14.25 19.38 13.72
CA ALA A 137 -14.91 18.49 14.66
C ALA A 137 -14.13 17.18 14.85
N LEU A 138 -13.61 16.59 13.77
CA LEU A 138 -12.77 15.38 13.82
C LEU A 138 -11.43 15.64 14.51
N ASP A 139 -10.79 16.78 14.25
CA ASP A 139 -9.57 17.18 14.95
C ASP A 139 -9.80 17.38 16.46
N GLU A 140 -10.94 17.95 16.84
CA GLU A 140 -11.31 18.12 18.25
C GLU A 140 -11.58 16.78 18.93
N ILE A 141 -12.25 15.83 18.25
CA ILE A 141 -12.42 14.45 18.73
C ILE A 141 -11.06 13.78 18.91
N PHE A 142 -10.18 13.89 17.93
CA PHE A 142 -8.83 13.34 18.00
C PHE A 142 -8.02 13.95 19.15
N ARG A 143 -8.19 15.24 19.41
CA ARG A 143 -7.53 15.94 20.51
C ARG A 143 -8.05 15.48 21.87
N ARG A 144 -9.37 15.38 22.03
CA ARG A 144 -10.02 15.00 23.29
C ARG A 144 -9.79 13.54 23.66
N TYR A 145 -9.90 12.63 22.69
CA TYR A 145 -9.90 11.19 22.94
C TYR A 145 -8.58 10.50 22.52
N GLY A 146 -7.81 11.11 21.61
CA GLY A 146 -6.54 10.56 21.12
C GLY A 146 -5.28 11.24 21.68
N GLY A 147 -5.38 12.39 22.34
CA GLY A 147 -4.22 13.08 22.94
C GLY A 147 -3.21 13.64 21.93
N GLY A 148 -3.61 13.86 20.68
CA GLY A 148 -2.79 14.48 19.62
C GLY A 148 -3.28 15.87 19.22
N ARG A 149 -2.47 16.63 18.45
CA ARG A 149 -2.80 18.01 18.05
C ARG A 149 -3.40 18.15 16.64
N ALA A 150 -3.27 17.13 15.79
CA ALA A 150 -3.72 17.15 14.40
C ALA A 150 -3.91 15.73 13.86
N GLY A 151 -4.81 15.57 12.89
CA GLY A 151 -4.99 14.34 12.11
C GLY A 151 -6.41 13.77 12.19
N GLY A 152 -7.43 14.61 12.31
CA GLY A 152 -8.83 14.22 12.31
C GLY A 152 -9.22 13.38 11.09
N GLU A 153 -8.63 13.63 9.91
CA GLU A 153 -8.90 12.80 8.72
C GLU A 153 -8.46 11.33 8.90
N ARG A 154 -7.45 11.08 9.74
CA ARG A 154 -6.92 9.73 10.02
C ARG A 154 -7.92 8.87 10.78
N LEU A 155 -8.93 9.47 11.42
CA LEU A 155 -10.02 8.74 12.07
C LEU A 155 -10.90 7.99 11.07
N LEU A 156 -10.97 8.45 9.83
CA LEU A 156 -11.81 7.83 8.81
C LEU A 156 -11.12 6.63 8.15
N ASP A 157 -9.80 6.52 8.26
CA ASP A 157 -9.04 5.39 7.72
C ASP A 157 -8.94 4.26 8.76
N TYR A 158 -9.64 3.15 8.51
CA TYR A 158 -9.59 1.96 9.37
C TYR A 158 -8.17 1.38 9.54
N ARG A 159 -7.24 1.69 8.62
CA ARG A 159 -5.84 1.21 8.68
C ARG A 159 -5.11 1.80 9.87
N GLU A 160 -5.48 3.00 10.29
CA GLU A 160 -4.88 3.70 11.43
C GLU A 160 -5.23 3.04 12.78
N TYR A 161 -6.20 2.12 12.79
CA TYR A 161 -6.64 1.37 13.97
C TYR A 161 -5.90 0.04 14.14
N LEU A 162 -5.07 -0.34 13.16
CA LEU A 162 -4.47 -1.66 13.07
C LEU A 162 -2.95 -1.59 12.99
N GLU A 163 -2.30 -2.52 13.67
CA GLU A 163 -0.88 -2.81 13.51
C GLU A 163 -0.72 -4.26 13.08
N LEU A 164 0.07 -4.49 12.03
CA LEU A 164 0.40 -5.82 11.55
C LEU A 164 1.84 -6.15 11.92
N ALA A 165 2.04 -7.30 12.56
CA ALA A 165 3.37 -7.80 12.89
C ALA A 165 3.52 -9.23 12.39
N VAL A 166 4.61 -9.52 11.67
CA VAL A 166 4.97 -10.90 11.35
C VAL A 166 5.56 -11.53 12.61
N GLN A 167 5.05 -12.69 13.00
CA GLN A 167 5.55 -13.48 14.09
C GLN A 167 6.03 -14.85 13.60
N ILE A 168 7.04 -15.36 14.27
CA ILE A 168 7.63 -16.66 14.03
C ILE A 168 7.57 -17.50 15.29
N ARG A 169 7.49 -18.81 15.11
CA ARG A 169 7.65 -19.79 16.20
C ARG A 169 8.85 -20.67 15.89
N ARG A 170 9.77 -20.82 16.84
CA ARG A 170 10.96 -21.67 16.68
C ARG A 170 10.71 -23.09 17.14
N GLN A 171 11.53 -24.04 16.70
CA GLN A 171 11.44 -25.41 17.17
C GLN A 171 11.70 -25.57 18.68
N ALA A 172 12.59 -24.75 19.24
CA ALA A 172 12.98 -24.80 20.64
C ALA A 172 12.05 -24.02 21.58
N ALA A 173 11.10 -23.25 21.04
CA ALA A 173 10.24 -22.35 21.81
C ALA A 173 8.76 -22.56 21.45
N THR A 174 7.90 -22.62 22.46
CA THR A 174 6.45 -22.71 22.25
C THR A 174 5.83 -21.35 21.92
N ASP A 175 6.50 -20.27 22.31
CA ASP A 175 5.99 -18.91 22.18
C ASP A 175 6.23 -18.33 20.79
N TRP A 176 5.33 -17.44 20.38
CA TRP A 176 5.46 -16.66 19.17
C TRP A 176 6.28 -15.40 19.46
N GLU A 177 7.31 -15.16 18.67
CA GLU A 177 8.12 -13.95 18.75
C GLU A 177 7.95 -13.09 17.50
N SER A 178 8.09 -11.78 17.65
CA SER A 178 8.09 -10.87 16.50
C SER A 178 9.31 -11.15 15.60
N ALA A 179 9.06 -11.26 14.30
CA ALA A 179 10.10 -11.43 13.29
C ALA A 179 10.97 -10.18 13.26
N SER A 180 12.21 -10.31 13.72
CA SER A 180 13.20 -9.23 13.68
C SER A 180 14.36 -9.65 12.79
N PRO A 181 14.81 -8.78 11.85
CA PRO A 181 16.00 -9.04 11.04
C PRO A 181 17.25 -9.35 11.87
N THR A 182 17.34 -8.84 13.10
CA THR A 182 18.48 -9.05 14.00
C THR A 182 18.52 -10.42 14.65
N ARG A 183 17.39 -11.14 14.71
CA ARG A 183 17.28 -12.46 15.36
C ARG A 183 17.15 -13.62 14.38
N LEU A 184 16.90 -13.32 13.11
CA LEU A 184 16.75 -14.31 12.06
C LEU A 184 18.10 -14.52 11.37
N SER A 185 18.41 -15.78 11.04
CA SER A 185 19.49 -16.04 10.08
C SER A 185 19.11 -15.49 8.70
N THR A 186 20.10 -15.22 7.85
CA THR A 186 19.86 -14.70 6.49
C THR A 186 18.89 -15.58 5.69
N GLY A 187 19.05 -16.91 5.76
CA GLY A 187 18.15 -17.84 5.08
C GLY A 187 16.73 -17.87 5.65
N GLU A 188 16.57 -17.74 6.97
CA GLU A 188 15.23 -17.65 7.59
C GLU A 188 14.55 -16.32 7.25
N ALA A 189 15.27 -15.21 7.29
CA ALA A 189 14.74 -13.90 6.93
C ALA A 189 14.23 -13.87 5.48
N ILE A 190 15.03 -14.40 4.55
CA ILE A 190 14.65 -14.51 3.14
C ILE A 190 13.44 -15.45 2.99
N GLY A 191 13.47 -16.64 3.60
CA GLY A 191 12.38 -17.62 3.50
C GLY A 191 11.06 -17.11 4.06
N VAL A 192 11.07 -16.55 5.28
CA VAL A 192 9.90 -15.96 5.92
C VAL A 192 9.35 -14.79 5.10
N GLY A 193 10.23 -13.89 4.63
CA GLY A 193 9.83 -12.76 3.80
C GLY A 193 9.20 -13.20 2.48
N ALA A 194 9.81 -14.17 1.79
CA ALA A 194 9.28 -14.73 0.55
C ALA A 194 7.92 -15.41 0.76
N ALA A 195 7.77 -16.23 1.80
CA ALA A 195 6.50 -16.89 2.10
C ALA A 195 5.37 -15.89 2.39
N VAL A 196 5.62 -14.87 3.21
CA VAL A 196 4.64 -13.81 3.48
C VAL A 196 4.27 -13.07 2.20
N MET A 197 5.25 -12.75 1.35
CA MET A 197 5.01 -12.06 0.08
C MET A 197 4.17 -12.89 -0.89
N MET A 198 4.47 -14.18 -1.04
CA MET A 198 3.71 -15.13 -1.86
C MET A 198 2.24 -15.19 -1.46
N VAL A 199 1.99 -15.25 -0.16
CA VAL A 199 0.64 -15.32 0.42
C VAL A 199 -0.09 -13.98 0.26
N VAL A 200 0.58 -12.84 0.47
CA VAL A 200 0.00 -11.50 0.26
C VAL A 200 -0.39 -11.27 -1.21
N LEU A 201 0.47 -11.66 -2.17
CA LEU A 201 0.16 -11.56 -3.60
C LEU A 201 -1.10 -12.37 -3.97
N THR A 202 -1.28 -13.52 -3.33
CA THR A 202 -2.45 -14.37 -3.54
C THR A 202 -3.74 -13.69 -3.06
N GLU A 203 -3.73 -13.04 -1.89
CA GLU A 203 -4.91 -12.31 -1.40
C GLU A 203 -5.16 -11.01 -2.19
N TRP A 204 -4.13 -10.30 -2.65
CA TRP A 204 -4.30 -9.12 -3.50
C TRP A 204 -4.99 -9.43 -4.82
N GLU A 205 -4.61 -10.54 -5.47
CA GLU A 205 -5.31 -10.94 -6.68
C GLU A 205 -6.77 -11.31 -6.38
N ARG A 206 -7.03 -11.99 -5.26
CA ARG A 206 -8.39 -12.37 -4.88
C ARG A 206 -9.29 -11.14 -4.76
N ASP A 207 -8.81 -10.09 -4.11
CA ASP A 207 -9.54 -8.82 -3.99
C ASP A 207 -9.66 -8.11 -5.36
N ALA A 208 -8.62 -8.11 -6.19
CA ALA A 208 -8.68 -7.54 -7.54
C ALA A 208 -9.63 -8.29 -8.48
N ASN A 209 -9.77 -9.61 -8.31
CA ASN A 209 -10.69 -10.44 -9.07
C ASN A 209 -12.16 -10.14 -8.74
N LEU A 210 -12.47 -9.58 -7.56
CA LEU A 210 -13.82 -9.09 -7.25
C LEU A 210 -14.21 -7.89 -8.14
N LEU A 211 -13.24 -7.13 -8.63
CA LEU A 211 -13.46 -5.94 -9.46
C LEU A 211 -13.41 -6.24 -10.96
N ARG A 212 -13.04 -7.46 -11.37
CA ARG A 212 -12.94 -7.86 -12.78
C ARG A 212 -14.22 -8.58 -13.25
N ALA A 213 -14.99 -7.92 -14.11
CA ALA A 213 -16.26 -8.43 -14.65
C ALA A 213 -16.13 -9.63 -15.61
N ARG A 214 -14.96 -9.86 -16.22
CA ARG A 214 -14.69 -11.02 -17.10
C ARG A 214 -13.27 -11.55 -16.89
N ARG A 215 -13.16 -12.86 -16.67
CA ARG A 215 -11.89 -13.61 -16.67
C ARG A 215 -11.42 -13.81 -18.10
N THR A 216 -10.60 -12.91 -18.62
CA THR A 216 -9.97 -13.09 -19.95
C THR A 216 -8.62 -13.82 -19.86
N SER A 217 -7.93 -13.75 -18.73
CA SER A 217 -6.68 -14.46 -18.45
C SER A 217 -6.40 -14.41 -16.94
N GLY A 218 -5.82 -15.47 -16.36
CA GLY A 218 -5.38 -15.47 -14.96
C GLY A 218 -4.31 -14.39 -14.71
N SER A 219 -4.19 -13.89 -13.48
CA SER A 219 -3.08 -12.99 -13.15
C SER A 219 -1.77 -13.76 -13.20
N LEU A 220 -0.79 -13.28 -13.95
CA LEU A 220 0.57 -13.82 -13.88
C LEU A 220 1.15 -13.43 -12.52
N ARG A 221 1.30 -14.41 -11.63
CA ARG A 221 1.98 -14.19 -10.35
C ARG A 221 3.44 -14.61 -10.50
N PHE A 222 4.34 -13.64 -10.56
CA PHE A 222 5.76 -13.86 -10.81
C PHE A 222 6.61 -13.23 -9.70
N LEU A 223 7.50 -14.02 -9.11
CA LEU A 223 8.41 -13.60 -8.05
C LEU A 223 9.87 -13.80 -8.46
N PHE A 224 10.73 -12.91 -7.99
CA PHE A 224 12.16 -12.96 -8.21
C PHE A 224 12.88 -13.23 -6.90
N LEU A 225 13.88 -14.09 -6.94
CA LEU A 225 14.75 -14.35 -5.80
C LEU A 225 16.20 -14.38 -6.26
N ASP A 226 16.88 -13.27 -6.02
CA ASP A 226 18.33 -13.18 -6.21
C ASP A 226 19.06 -13.72 -4.97
N GLU A 227 20.33 -14.09 -5.14
CA GLU A 227 21.17 -14.66 -4.08
C GLU A 227 20.53 -15.87 -3.36
N ALA A 228 19.83 -16.70 -4.11
CA ALA A 228 19.15 -17.87 -3.57
C ALA A 228 20.13 -18.94 -3.03
N ASN A 229 21.44 -18.79 -3.28
CA ASN A 229 22.51 -19.53 -2.60
C ASN A 229 22.59 -19.26 -1.08
N ARG A 230 21.92 -18.22 -0.58
CA ARG A 230 21.79 -17.95 0.87
C ARG A 230 20.76 -18.86 1.55
N LEU A 231 19.98 -19.61 0.77
CA LEU A 231 19.00 -20.58 1.26
C LEU A 231 19.56 -21.99 1.12
N SER A 232 19.30 -22.83 2.12
CA SER A 232 19.58 -24.27 2.00
C SER A 232 18.66 -24.91 0.97
N ARG A 233 19.07 -26.08 0.46
CA ARG A 233 18.24 -26.89 -0.45
C ARG A 233 16.85 -27.19 0.11
N ASP A 234 16.74 -27.44 1.41
CA ASP A 234 15.45 -27.71 2.08
C ASP A 234 14.57 -26.46 2.09
N ASN A 235 15.13 -25.29 2.40
CA ASN A 235 14.39 -24.02 2.37
C ASN A 235 13.92 -23.67 0.95
N LEU A 236 14.73 -23.95 -0.07
CA LEU A 236 14.33 -23.80 -1.47
C LEU A 236 13.20 -24.78 -1.85
N GLY A 237 13.25 -26.01 -1.33
CA GLY A 237 12.17 -26.99 -1.49
C GLY A 237 10.83 -26.47 -0.97
N VAL A 238 10.82 -25.87 0.23
CA VAL A 238 9.62 -25.25 0.81
C VAL A 238 9.08 -24.11 -0.07
N LEU A 239 9.95 -23.28 -0.65
CA LEU A 239 9.52 -22.24 -1.59
C LEU A 239 8.91 -22.83 -2.86
N PHE A 240 9.48 -23.91 -3.40
CA PHE A 240 8.90 -24.60 -4.57
C PHE A 240 7.54 -25.22 -4.26
N ASP A 241 7.35 -25.78 -3.07
CA ASP A 241 6.07 -26.33 -2.61
C ASP A 241 5.01 -25.23 -2.49
N LEU A 242 5.40 -24.07 -1.95
CA LEU A 242 4.53 -22.89 -1.90
C LEU A 242 4.17 -22.37 -3.28
N CYS A 243 5.15 -22.30 -4.20
CA CYS A 243 4.87 -21.88 -5.57
C CYS A 243 3.89 -22.82 -6.27
N ARG A 244 4.00 -24.13 -6.06
CA ARG A 244 3.05 -25.12 -6.60
C ARG A 244 1.67 -24.98 -5.97
N THR A 245 1.60 -24.79 -4.66
CA THR A 245 0.34 -24.70 -3.91
C THR A 245 -0.45 -23.42 -4.25
N LEU A 246 0.25 -22.30 -4.44
CA LEU A 246 -0.32 -20.99 -4.70
C LEU A 246 -0.37 -20.62 -6.19
N ASP A 247 0.03 -21.54 -7.08
CA ASP A 247 0.11 -21.32 -8.54
C ASP A 247 0.88 -20.03 -8.89
N LEU A 248 2.13 -19.98 -8.41
CA LEU A 248 3.08 -18.87 -8.57
C LEU A 248 4.26 -19.32 -9.44
N GLN A 249 4.74 -18.41 -10.30
CA GLN A 249 6.01 -18.57 -11.00
C GLN A 249 7.13 -17.90 -10.21
N LEU A 250 8.28 -18.57 -10.14
CA LEU A 250 9.45 -18.10 -9.41
C LEU A 250 10.68 -18.15 -10.32
N LEU A 251 11.37 -17.01 -10.45
CA LEU A 251 12.67 -16.91 -11.10
C LEU A 251 13.75 -16.74 -10.04
N ILE A 252 14.67 -17.71 -9.98
CA ILE A 252 15.74 -17.71 -8.97
C ILE A 252 17.12 -17.79 -9.60
N ALA A 253 18.08 -17.14 -8.96
CA ALA A 253 19.50 -17.31 -9.22
C ALA A 253 20.10 -18.30 -8.19
N ALA A 254 19.95 -19.61 -8.45
CA ALA A 254 20.47 -20.67 -7.56
C ALA A 254 21.14 -21.81 -8.33
N PRO A 255 22.48 -21.85 -8.39
CA PRO A 255 23.21 -22.95 -9.05
C PRO A 255 22.92 -24.32 -8.41
N GLU A 256 22.68 -24.36 -7.10
CA GLU A 256 22.50 -25.60 -6.33
C GLU A 256 21.29 -26.43 -6.75
N VAL A 257 20.24 -25.75 -7.25
CA VAL A 257 18.99 -26.37 -7.72
C VAL A 257 18.87 -26.38 -9.23
N ALA A 258 19.96 -26.07 -9.96
CA ALA A 258 20.03 -26.17 -11.42
C ALA A 258 19.64 -27.57 -11.95
N ARG A 259 19.80 -28.59 -11.10
CA ARG A 259 19.45 -29.98 -11.43
C ARG A 259 18.09 -30.45 -10.90
N ALA A 260 17.36 -29.62 -10.16
CA ALA A 260 16.05 -29.97 -9.63
C ALA A 260 15.05 -30.27 -10.77
N GLU A 261 14.16 -31.22 -10.52
CA GLU A 261 13.09 -31.60 -11.44
C GLU A 261 11.98 -30.54 -11.47
N GLY A 262 11.24 -30.46 -12.59
CA GLY A 262 10.14 -29.50 -12.76
C GLY A 262 10.57 -28.07 -13.11
N ASN A 263 11.87 -27.77 -13.10
CA ASN A 263 12.40 -26.43 -13.37
C ASN A 263 12.91 -26.28 -14.81
N THR A 264 12.79 -25.06 -15.33
CA THR A 264 13.55 -24.60 -16.50
C THR A 264 14.77 -23.87 -16.01
N THR A 265 15.95 -24.32 -16.41
CA THR A 265 17.23 -23.80 -15.93
C THR A 265 18.01 -23.19 -17.08
N TYR A 266 18.44 -21.95 -16.91
CA TYR A 266 19.38 -21.29 -17.81
C TYR A 266 20.74 -21.18 -17.13
N ARG A 267 21.79 -21.58 -17.84
CA ARG A 267 23.18 -21.38 -17.43
C ARG A 267 23.77 -20.27 -18.29
N LEU A 268 24.24 -19.22 -17.63
CA LEU A 268 24.88 -18.06 -18.24
C LEU A 268 26.39 -18.14 -17.96
N VAL A 269 27.21 -18.04 -19.00
CA VAL A 269 28.68 -18.04 -18.89
C VAL A 269 29.21 -16.80 -19.60
N ARG A 270 29.92 -15.94 -18.86
CA ARG A 270 30.62 -14.80 -19.44
C ARG A 270 31.81 -15.29 -20.25
N HIS A 271 31.92 -14.81 -21.48
CA HIS A 271 33.00 -15.07 -22.42
C HIS A 271 33.58 -13.72 -22.86
N VAL A 272 34.91 -13.62 -22.96
CA VAL A 272 35.57 -12.42 -23.48
C VAL A 272 36.24 -12.84 -24.79
N THR A 273 35.80 -12.22 -25.88
CA THR A 273 36.35 -12.47 -27.22
C THR A 273 37.77 -11.94 -27.34
N GLU A 274 38.52 -12.40 -28.35
CA GLU A 274 39.90 -11.95 -28.60
C GLU A 274 39.98 -10.42 -28.82
N ASP A 275 38.92 -9.81 -29.36
CA ASP A 275 38.78 -8.36 -29.55
C ASP A 275 38.43 -7.59 -28.27
N GLY A 276 38.39 -8.26 -27.11
CA GLY A 276 38.07 -7.67 -25.81
C GLY A 276 36.59 -7.38 -25.58
N ARG A 277 35.69 -7.86 -26.45
CA ARG A 277 34.24 -7.70 -26.25
C ARG A 277 33.70 -8.76 -25.30
N GLU A 278 32.80 -8.34 -24.43
CA GLU A 278 32.09 -9.23 -23.52
C GLU A 278 30.86 -9.85 -24.18
N GLU A 279 30.76 -11.17 -24.11
CA GLU A 279 29.63 -11.95 -24.59
C GLU A 279 29.11 -12.86 -23.47
N VAL A 280 27.81 -13.16 -23.47
CA VAL A 280 27.23 -14.12 -22.52
C VAL A 280 26.68 -15.29 -23.30
N LEU A 281 27.28 -16.46 -23.09
CA LEU A 281 26.81 -17.72 -23.63
C LEU A 281 25.69 -18.24 -22.74
N VAL A 282 24.49 -18.36 -23.32
CA VAL A 282 23.28 -18.82 -22.62
C VAL A 282 22.95 -20.24 -23.10
N SER A 283 22.82 -21.17 -22.16
CA SER A 283 22.36 -22.54 -22.43
C SER A 283 21.15 -22.86 -21.56
N GLY A 284 20.10 -23.42 -22.17
CA GLY A 284 18.85 -23.76 -21.50
C GLY A 284 18.67 -25.27 -21.35
N ARG A 285 18.15 -25.69 -20.20
CA ARG A 285 17.74 -27.06 -19.91
C ARG A 285 16.32 -27.02 -19.34
N ARG A 286 15.47 -27.95 -19.76
CA ARG A 286 14.18 -28.21 -19.12
C ARG A 286 14.17 -29.65 -18.64
N ALA A 287 14.11 -29.86 -17.33
CA ALA A 287 13.93 -31.20 -16.79
C ALA A 287 12.49 -31.63 -17.04
N ALA A 288 12.30 -32.60 -17.96
CA ALA A 288 10.98 -33.18 -18.18
C ALA A 288 10.58 -33.97 -16.92
N THR A 289 9.35 -33.76 -16.45
CA THR A 289 8.76 -34.59 -15.40
C THR A 289 8.62 -36.01 -15.97
N LEU A 290 9.26 -37.01 -15.34
CA LEU A 290 8.96 -38.41 -15.64
C LEU A 290 7.48 -38.64 -15.29
N GLN A 291 6.67 -38.96 -16.31
CA GLN A 291 5.30 -39.44 -16.15
C GLN A 291 5.29 -40.87 -15.64
#